data_AF-A0A1J3HD64-F1
#
_entry.id   AF-A0A1J3HD64-F1
#
_cell.length_a   1.000
_cell.length_b   1.000
_cell.length_c   1.000
_cell.angle_alpha   90.00
_cell.angle_beta   90.00
_cell.angle_gamma   90.00
#
_symmetry.space_group_name_H-M   'P 1'
#
loop_
_entity.id
_entity.type
_entity.pdbx_description
1 polymer ?
#
loop_
_entity_poly.entity_id
_entity_poly.type
_entity_poly.pdbx_seq_one_letter_code
_entity_poly.pdbx_strand_id
1 'polypeptide(L)'
;LCLETWYFQILVLLAGLLENPELALDSLSICMTISGWVFMISVGFNAAISVRVSNELGAGNPKSAAFSVIIVNIYSLITCVILAIVILACRDILSYVYTDGEEVAAAVSDLCPLLAVTLVLNGIQPVLSGVAVGCGWQTFV
;
A
#
# COMPACT_ATOMS: atom_id res chain seq x y z
N LEU A 1 7.44 8.97 4.84
CA LEU A 1 7.39 7.76 5.69
C LEU A 1 7.06 8.04 7.17
N CYS A 2 7.85 8.83 7.92
CA CYS A 2 7.58 9.03 9.35
C CYS A 2 6.21 9.68 9.60
N LEU A 3 5.89 10.79 8.92
CA LEU A 3 4.58 11.46 9.07
C LEU A 3 3.40 10.55 8.68
N GLU A 4 3.58 9.74 7.64
CA GLU A 4 2.58 8.76 7.19
C GLU A 4 2.35 7.65 8.24
N THR A 5 3.44 7.13 8.84
CA THR A 5 3.33 6.15 9.93
C THR A 5 2.63 6.77 11.14
N TRP A 6 3.00 8.00 11.50
CA TRP A 6 2.35 8.74 12.59
C TRP A 6 0.88 8.99 12.32
N TYR A 7 0.52 9.33 11.08
CA TYR A 7 -0.86 9.50 10.65
C TYR A 7 -1.68 8.21 10.90
N PHE A 8 -1.16 7.04 10.50
CA PHE A 8 -1.82 5.77 10.78
C PHE A 8 -1.95 5.48 12.28
N GLN A 9 -0.91 5.75 13.08
CA GLN A 9 -0.96 5.55 14.53
C GLN A 9 -2.02 6.45 15.20
N ILE A 10 -2.15 7.70 14.74
CA ILE A 10 -3.20 8.62 15.22
C ILE A 10 -4.58 8.09 14.85
N LEU A 11 -4.78 7.55 13.63
CA LEU A 11 -6.05 6.95 13.24
C LEU A 11 -6.43 5.76 14.12
N VAL A 12 -5.46 4.91 14.48
CA VAL A 12 -5.70 3.80 15.42
C VAL A 12 -6.11 4.33 16.80
N LEU A 13 -5.43 5.36 17.32
CA LEU A 13 -5.81 5.99 18.59
C LEU A 13 -7.22 6.57 18.56
N LEU A 14 -7.61 7.21 17.45
CA LEU A 14 -8.95 7.75 17.26
C LEU A 14 -10.02 6.65 17.15
N ALA A 15 -9.70 5.52 16.50
CA ALA A 15 -10.60 4.37 16.43
C ALA A 15 -10.91 3.79 17.83
N GLY A 16 -9.96 3.85 18.75
CA GLY A 16 -10.15 3.47 20.15
C GLY A 16 -11.07 4.40 20.97
N LEU A 17 -11.53 5.52 20.41
CA LEU A 17 -12.47 6.45 21.03
C LEU A 17 -13.91 6.29 20.51
N LEU A 18 -14.18 5.34 19.62
CA LEU A 18 -15.52 5.03 19.12
C LEU A 18 -16.37 4.29 20.18
N GLU A 19 -17.69 4.24 19.95
CA GLU A 19 -18.66 3.60 20.87
C GLU A 19 -18.35 2.13 21.17
N ASN A 20 -17.86 1.38 20.16
CA ASN A 20 -17.41 -0.01 20.29
C ASN A 20 -15.90 -0.10 19.98
N PRO A 21 -15.02 0.28 20.92
CA PRO A 21 -13.60 0.46 20.64
C PRO A 21 -12.88 -0.85 20.36
N GLU A 22 -13.25 -1.95 21.02
CA GLU A 22 -12.66 -3.28 20.79
C GLU A 22 -12.88 -3.74 19.34
N LEU A 23 -14.13 -3.76 18.89
CA LEU A 23 -14.49 -4.13 17.52
C LEU A 23 -13.84 -3.21 16.47
N ALA A 24 -13.86 -1.89 16.70
CA ALA A 24 -13.29 -0.92 15.78
C ALA A 24 -11.76 -1.05 15.68
N LEU A 25 -11.07 -1.23 16.80
CA LEU A 25 -9.61 -1.39 16.84
C LEU A 25 -9.17 -2.71 16.20
N ASP A 26 -9.86 -3.81 16.51
CA ASP A 26 -9.50 -5.13 16.00
C ASP A 26 -9.67 -5.21 14.48
N SER A 27 -10.84 -4.79 13.98
CA SER A 27 -11.13 -4.78 12.55
C SER A 27 -10.20 -3.86 11.77
N LEU A 28 -9.92 -2.65 12.30
CA LEU A 28 -8.98 -1.71 11.70
C LEU A 28 -7.54 -2.26 11.69
N SER A 29 -7.11 -2.89 12.78
CA SER A 29 -5.74 -3.45 12.90
C SER A 29 -5.50 -4.58 11.91
N ILE A 30 -6.49 -5.44 11.68
CA ILE A 30 -6.42 -6.48 10.64
C ILE A 30 -6.31 -5.84 9.26
N CYS A 31 -7.16 -4.85 8.95
CA CYS A 31 -7.10 -4.12 7.67
C CYS A 31 -5.74 -3.43 7.46
N MET A 32 -5.21 -2.77 8.49
CA MET A 32 -3.89 -2.12 8.42
C MET A 32 -2.77 -3.14 8.23
N THR A 33 -2.86 -4.32 8.86
CA THR A 33 -1.88 -5.40 8.66
C THR A 33 -1.86 -5.84 7.21
N ILE A 34 -3.02 -6.15 6.62
CA ILE A 34 -3.15 -6.52 5.21
C ILE A 34 -2.61 -5.41 4.30
N SER A 35 -2.94 -4.15 4.60
CA SER A 35 -2.40 -2.99 3.88
C SER A 35 -0.88 -2.94 3.93
N GLY A 36 -0.28 -3.20 5.10
CA GLY A 36 1.16 -3.26 5.30
C GLY A 36 1.85 -4.32 4.43
N TRP A 37 1.25 -5.51 4.31
CA TRP A 37 1.79 -6.56 3.42
C TRP A 37 1.83 -6.11 1.96
N VAL A 38 0.75 -5.50 1.47
CA VAL A 38 0.70 -4.99 0.08
C VAL A 38 1.65 -3.81 -0.10
N PHE A 39 1.76 -2.94 0.89
CA PHE A 39 2.70 -1.80 0.87
C PHE A 39 4.15 -2.25 0.70
N MET A 40 4.56 -3.37 1.31
CA MET A 40 5.91 -3.92 1.14
C MET A 40 6.24 -4.30 -0.31
N ILE A 41 5.24 -4.71 -1.10
CA ILE A 41 5.42 -4.95 -2.54
C ILE A 41 5.72 -3.63 -3.25
N SER A 42 5.00 -2.57 -2.91
CA SER A 42 5.24 -1.22 -3.44
C SER A 42 6.61 -0.66 -3.06
N VAL A 43 7.10 -0.95 -1.84
CA VAL A 43 8.47 -0.63 -1.42
C VAL A 43 9.50 -1.38 -2.27
N GLY A 44 9.22 -2.64 -2.63
CA GLY A 44 10.04 -3.39 -3.58
C GLY A 44 10.15 -2.71 -4.95
N PHE A 45 9.03 -2.23 -5.49
CA PHE A 45 9.04 -1.45 -6.74
C PHE A 45 9.78 -0.13 -6.61
N ASN A 46 9.61 0.59 -5.48
CA ASN A 46 10.34 1.83 -5.18
C ASN A 46 11.86 1.62 -5.29
N ALA A 47 12.39 0.60 -4.63
CA ALA A 47 13.83 0.30 -4.67
C ALA A 47 14.29 -0.10 -6.09
N ALA A 48 13.53 -0.96 -6.77
CA ALA A 48 13.87 -1.43 -8.10
C ALA A 48 13.92 -0.30 -9.14
N ILE A 49 12.91 0.58 -9.14
CA ILE A 49 12.87 1.70 -10.09
C ILE A 49 13.92 2.76 -9.77
N SER A 50 14.21 3.01 -8.48
CA SER A 50 15.23 3.96 -8.06
C SER A 50 16.60 3.59 -8.63
N VAL A 51 17.01 2.31 -8.52
CA VAL A 51 18.27 1.82 -9.10
C VAL A 51 18.24 1.87 -10.62
N ARG A 52 17.14 1.46 -11.25
CA ARG A 52 17.01 1.43 -12.72
C ARG A 52 17.12 2.84 -13.31
N VAL A 53 16.39 3.80 -12.77
CA VAL A 53 16.40 5.20 -13.24
C VAL A 53 17.76 5.84 -12.99
N SER A 54 18.35 5.64 -11.81
CA SER A 54 19.71 6.13 -11.49
C SER A 54 20.74 5.66 -12.52
N ASN A 55 20.73 4.36 -12.86
CA ASN A 55 21.69 3.78 -13.80
C ASN A 55 21.47 4.28 -15.24
N GLU A 56 20.22 4.36 -15.71
CA GLU A 56 19.92 4.83 -17.07
C GLU A 56 20.23 6.32 -17.24
N LEU A 57 19.95 7.14 -16.22
CA LEU A 57 20.34 8.55 -16.23
C LEU A 57 21.85 8.73 -16.14
N GLY A 58 22.54 7.96 -15.29
CA GLY A 58 24.00 7.96 -15.17
C GLY A 58 24.71 7.52 -16.46
N ALA A 59 24.06 6.66 -17.26
CA ALA A 59 24.53 6.24 -18.57
C ALA A 59 24.18 7.23 -19.71
N GLY A 60 23.49 8.34 -19.42
CA GLY A 60 23.08 9.31 -20.43
C GLY A 60 21.90 8.87 -21.31
N ASN A 61 21.07 7.93 -20.85
CA ASN A 61 19.95 7.34 -21.58
C ASN A 61 18.57 7.78 -21.04
N PRO A 62 18.17 9.06 -21.20
CA PRO A 62 16.93 9.58 -20.61
C PRO A 62 15.66 8.92 -21.16
N LYS A 63 15.68 8.47 -22.43
CA LYS A 63 14.55 7.76 -23.05
C LYS A 63 14.29 6.40 -22.37
N SER A 64 15.36 5.68 -22.01
CA SER A 64 15.28 4.39 -21.32
C SER A 64 14.83 4.55 -19.87
N ALA A 65 15.28 5.62 -19.20
CA ALA A 65 14.78 6.01 -17.89
C ALA A 65 13.27 6.28 -17.93
N ALA A 66 12.80 7.14 -18.84
CA ALA A 66 11.37 7.45 -18.99
C ALA A 66 10.52 6.21 -19.32
N PHE A 67 11.03 5.33 -20.19
CA PHE A 67 10.37 4.06 -20.49
C PHE A 67 10.25 3.16 -19.25
N SER A 68 11.32 3.07 -18.44
CA SER A 68 11.32 2.29 -17.19
C SER A 68 10.26 2.81 -16.20
N VAL A 69 10.08 4.13 -16.11
CA VAL A 69 9.03 4.77 -15.28
C VAL A 69 7.63 4.33 -15.72
N ILE A 70 7.34 4.39 -17.02
CA ILE A 70 6.03 4.00 -17.56
C ILE A 70 5.74 2.54 -17.25
N ILE A 71 6.72 1.66 -17.53
CA ILE A 71 6.55 0.22 -17.34
C ILE A 71 6.32 -0.13 -15.88
N VAL A 72 7.11 0.40 -14.94
CA VAL A 72 6.91 0.07 -13.51
C VAL A 72 5.56 0.57 -12.98
N ASN A 73 5.05 1.71 -13.46
CA ASN A 73 3.74 2.21 -13.05
C ASN A 73 2.62 1.29 -13.54
N ILE A 74 2.70 0.80 -14.78
CA ILE A 74 1.74 -0.18 -15.31
C ILE A 74 1.80 -1.48 -14.50
N TYR A 75 2.99 -2.01 -14.24
CA TYR A 75 3.14 -3.23 -13.43
C TYR A 75 2.63 -3.06 -12.00
N SER A 76 2.92 -1.93 -11.36
CA SER A 76 2.41 -1.63 -10.02
C SER A 76 0.89 -1.57 -10.01
N LEU A 77 0.29 -0.82 -10.94
CA LEU A 77 -1.17 -0.71 -11.04
C LEU A 77 -1.83 -2.09 -11.26
N ILE A 78 -1.30 -2.89 -12.19
CA ILE A 78 -1.81 -4.24 -12.44
C ILE A 78 -1.70 -5.10 -11.17
N THR A 79 -0.56 -5.06 -10.48
CA THR A 79 -0.33 -5.84 -9.26
C THR A 79 -1.30 -5.43 -8.16
N CYS A 80 -1.50 -4.12 -7.93
CA CYS A 80 -2.44 -3.63 -6.92
C CYS A 80 -3.89 -3.96 -7.26
N VAL A 81 -4.29 -3.89 -8.54
CA VAL A 81 -5.64 -4.30 -8.98
C VAL A 81 -5.86 -5.79 -8.76
N ILE A 82 -4.89 -6.64 -9.09
CA ILE A 82 -4.99 -8.09 -8.85
C ILE A 82 -5.14 -8.36 -7.35
N LEU A 83 -4.30 -7.73 -6.50
CA LEU A 83 -4.37 -7.91 -5.05
C LEU A 83 -5.69 -7.40 -4.46
N ALA A 84 -6.20 -6.27 -4.95
CA ALA A 84 -7.50 -5.74 -4.55
C ALA A 84 -8.64 -6.72 -4.92
N ILE A 85 -8.62 -7.30 -6.12
CA ILE A 85 -9.60 -8.32 -6.53
C ILE A 85 -9.51 -9.55 -5.62
N VAL A 86 -8.30 -10.02 -5.32
CA VAL A 86 -8.09 -11.18 -4.42
C VAL A 86 -8.62 -10.90 -3.02
N ILE A 87 -8.34 -9.72 -2.47
CA ILE A 87 -8.85 -9.31 -1.14
C ILE A 87 -10.38 -9.24 -1.14
N LEU A 88 -10.99 -8.69 -2.19
CA LEU A 88 -12.46 -8.64 -2.30
C LEU A 88 -13.08 -10.01 -2.46
N ALA A 89 -12.48 -10.89 -3.25
CA ALA A 89 -12.95 -12.26 -3.45
C ALA A 89 -12.85 -13.10 -2.17
N CYS A 90 -11.83 -12.84 -1.35
CA CYS A 90 -11.57 -13.56 -0.10
C CYS A 90 -12.04 -12.79 1.16
N ARG A 91 -12.82 -11.71 1.02
CA ARG A 91 -13.13 -10.77 2.12
C ARG A 91 -13.77 -11.44 3.34
N ASP A 92 -14.58 -12.47 3.11
CA ASP A 92 -15.34 -13.16 4.16
C ASP A 92 -14.50 -14.24 4.86
N ILE A 93 -13.31 -14.56 4.35
CA ILE A 93 -12.45 -15.63 4.86
C ILE A 93 -11.11 -15.09 5.38
N LEU A 94 -10.61 -14.01 4.78
CA LEU A 94 -9.28 -13.45 5.03
C LEU A 94 -9.06 -13.04 6.50
N SER A 95 -10.09 -12.53 7.16
CA SER A 95 -10.06 -12.10 8.56
C SER A 95 -9.87 -13.25 9.54
N TYR A 96 -10.33 -14.45 9.20
CA TYR A 96 -10.24 -15.64 10.08
C TYR A 96 -8.80 -16.14 10.29
N VAL A 97 -7.82 -15.63 9.54
CA VAL A 97 -6.39 -15.87 9.82
C VAL A 97 -5.94 -15.16 11.10
N TYR A 98 -6.64 -14.09 11.49
CA TYR A 98 -6.28 -13.21 12.60
C TYR A 98 -7.25 -13.26 13.78
N THR A 99 -8.50 -13.69 13.57
CA THR A 99 -9.53 -13.72 14.61
C THR A 99 -10.50 -14.88 14.41
N ASP A 100 -10.96 -15.49 15.51
CA ASP A 100 -12.06 -16.46 15.50
C ASP A 100 -13.44 -15.77 15.71
N GLY A 101 -13.46 -14.46 15.98
CA GLY A 101 -14.68 -13.72 16.29
C GLY A 101 -15.48 -13.35 15.05
N GLU A 102 -16.73 -13.83 14.96
CA GLU A 102 -17.63 -13.57 13.82
C GLU A 102 -17.94 -12.07 13.64
N GLU A 103 -18.12 -11.32 14.74
CA GLU A 103 -18.40 -9.89 14.69
C GLU A 103 -17.24 -9.09 14.08
N VAL A 104 -16.00 -9.41 14.48
CA VAL A 104 -14.79 -8.79 13.94
C VAL A 104 -14.60 -9.20 12.47
N ALA A 105 -14.82 -10.47 12.14
CA ALA A 105 -14.71 -10.96 10.77
C ALA A 105 -15.71 -10.26 9.81
N ALA A 106 -16.96 -10.05 10.25
CA ALA A 106 -17.96 -9.31 9.52
C ALA A 106 -17.57 -7.83 9.33
N ALA A 107 -17.10 -7.17 10.40
CA ALA A 107 -16.63 -5.79 10.32
C ALA A 107 -15.44 -5.62 9.35
N VAL A 108 -14.49 -6.56 9.34
CA VAL A 108 -13.40 -6.56 8.36
C VAL A 108 -13.91 -6.76 6.93
N SER A 109 -14.88 -7.65 6.72
CA SER A 109 -15.49 -7.87 5.40
C SER A 109 -16.18 -6.59 4.87
N ASP A 110 -16.85 -5.85 5.76
CA ASP A 110 -17.48 -4.56 5.44
C ASP A 110 -16.45 -3.46 5.11
N LEU A 111 -15.26 -3.52 5.72
CA LEU A 111 -14.14 -2.60 5.43
C LEU A 111 -13.34 -2.97 4.17
N CYS A 112 -13.39 -4.24 3.72
CA CYS A 112 -12.61 -4.72 2.57
C CYS A 112 -12.80 -3.91 1.27
N PRO A 113 -14.00 -3.44 0.89
CA PRO A 113 -14.18 -2.52 -0.25
C PRO A 113 -13.35 -1.25 -0.15
N LEU A 114 -13.33 -0.63 1.04
CA LEU A 114 -12.54 0.59 1.27
C LEU A 114 -11.04 0.28 1.26
N LEU A 115 -10.64 -0.85 1.84
CA LEU A 115 -9.26 -1.33 1.81
C LEU A 115 -8.78 -1.56 0.36
N ALA A 116 -9.58 -2.24 -0.46
CA ALA A 116 -9.26 -2.52 -1.85
C ALA A 116 -9.02 -1.23 -2.67
N VAL A 117 -9.89 -0.23 -2.50
CA VAL A 117 -9.71 1.09 -3.14
C VAL A 117 -8.43 1.77 -2.63
N THR A 118 -8.20 1.73 -1.32
CA THR A 118 -7.00 2.29 -0.70
C THR A 118 -5.73 1.68 -1.27
N LEU A 119 -5.68 0.35 -1.45
CA LEU A 119 -4.53 -0.35 -2.01
C LEU A 119 -4.21 0.06 -3.45
N VAL A 120 -5.24 0.23 -4.28
CA VAL A 120 -5.06 0.65 -5.69
C VAL A 120 -4.52 2.08 -5.75
N LEU A 121 -5.07 2.99 -4.94
CA LEU A 121 -4.62 4.39 -4.92
C LEU A 121 -3.21 4.55 -4.35
N ASN A 122 -2.89 3.81 -3.29
CA ASN A 122 -1.59 3.89 -2.62
C ASN A 122 -0.49 3.08 -3.32
N GLY A 123 -0.82 2.18 -4.26
CA GLY A 123 0.17 1.39 -5.00
C GLY A 123 1.13 2.22 -5.87
N ILE A 124 0.66 3.36 -6.39
CA ILE A 124 1.43 4.20 -7.31
C ILE A 124 2.40 5.12 -6.58
N GLN A 125 2.00 5.64 -5.42
CA GLN A 125 2.75 6.68 -4.70
C GLN A 125 4.20 6.26 -4.34
N PRO A 126 4.46 5.07 -3.76
CA PRO A 126 5.82 4.61 -3.47
C PRO A 126 6.66 4.45 -4.74
N VAL A 127 6.06 4.03 -5.85
CA VAL A 127 6.77 3.86 -7.12
C VAL A 127 7.27 5.19 -7.64
N LEU A 128 6.42 6.22 -7.64
CA LEU A 128 6.80 7.57 -8.06
C LEU A 128 7.85 8.19 -7.12
N SER A 129 7.75 7.93 -5.82
CA SER A 129 8.79 8.29 -4.84
C SER A 129 10.15 7.66 -5.22
N GLY A 130 10.16 6.38 -5.59
CA GLY A 130 11.38 5.67 -6.02
C GLY A 130 11.98 6.26 -7.30
N VAL A 131 11.13 6.69 -8.25
CA VAL A 131 11.58 7.40 -9.46
C VAL A 131 12.25 8.71 -9.10
N ALA A 132 11.63 9.52 -8.24
CA ALA A 132 12.18 10.80 -7.83
C ALA A 132 13.52 10.64 -7.10
N VAL A 133 13.66 9.63 -6.22
CA VAL A 133 14.94 9.26 -5.60
C VAL A 133 15.96 8.86 -6.67
N GLY A 134 15.56 8.03 -7.65
CA GLY A 134 16.44 7.62 -8.75
C GLY A 134 16.90 8.78 -9.65
N CYS A 135 16.13 9.86 -9.72
CA CYS A 135 16.51 11.11 -10.40
C CYS A 135 17.39 12.03 -9.53
N GLY A 136 17.68 11.67 -8.27
CA GLY A 136 18.39 12.52 -7.32
C GLY A 136 17.53 13.60 -6.66
N TRP A 137 16.20 13.50 -6.75
CA TRP A 137 15.24 14.46 -6.18
C TRP A 137 14.74 14.07 -4.79
N GLN A 138 15.49 13.26 -4.05
CA GLN A 138 15.10 12.77 -2.72
C GLN A 138 14.81 13.87 -1.68
N THR A 139 15.25 15.11 -1.92
CA THR A 139 14.93 16.26 -1.05
C THR A 139 13.49 16.74 -1.18
N PHE A 140 12.80 16.38 -2.27
CA PHE A 140 11.42 16.79 -2.56
C PHE A 140 10.40 15.68 -2.29
N VAL A 141 10.85 14.56 -1.73
CA VAL A 141 10.10 13.31 -1.53
C VAL A 141 10.04 12.99 -0.04
#